data_AF-A0A5N7MT68-F1
#
_entry.id   AF-A0A5N7MT68-F1
#
_cell.length_a   1.000
_cell.length_b   1.000
_cell.length_c   1.000
_cell.angle_alpha   90.00
_cell.angle_beta   90.00
_cell.angle_gamma   90.00
#
_symmetry.space_group_name_H-M   'P 1'
#
loop_
_entity.id
_entity.type
_entity.pdbx_description
1 polymer ?
#
loop_
_entity_poly.entity_id
_entity_poly.type
_entity_poly.pdbx_seq_one_letter_code
_entity_poly.pdbx_strand_id
1 'polypeptide(L)'
;MPHKGSSPRTLDLFEVTLTIPTPSSQPAVAPLESPALASLSDAQLAKHLGQLVDELQRRMETGRGSRPELKAAVRNASVFLERLSPRPSKPRGQSSRPGKTSSTLQEGQRKAVRAALLAGVAPSQVAKHFGLPLATIRQVLAEVA
;
A
#
# COMPACT_ATOMS: atom_id res chain seq x y z
N MET A 1 -19.95 -95.84 -9.47
CA MET A 1 -18.55 -95.53 -9.06
C MET A 1 -17.81 -94.96 -10.27
N PRO A 2 -16.79 -94.11 -10.18
CA PRO A 2 -16.65 -92.92 -9.33
C PRO A 2 -15.86 -91.74 -10.02
N HIS A 3 -15.88 -90.55 -9.40
CA HIS A 3 -14.92 -89.41 -9.42
C HIS A 3 -14.55 -88.59 -10.69
N LYS A 4 -14.32 -87.28 -10.42
CA LYS A 4 -13.54 -86.23 -11.12
C LYS A 4 -14.33 -85.39 -12.14
N GLY A 5 -14.33 -84.05 -12.09
CA GLY A 5 -13.53 -83.12 -11.29
C GLY A 5 -14.30 -81.81 -11.07
N SER A 6 -14.23 -81.34 -9.82
CA SER A 6 -14.77 -80.07 -9.35
C SER A 6 -14.10 -78.90 -10.07
N SER A 7 -14.93 -78.03 -10.64
CA SER A 7 -14.55 -76.68 -11.04
C SER A 7 -14.00 -75.91 -9.82
N PRO A 8 -12.94 -75.08 -9.95
CA PRO A 8 -12.49 -74.24 -8.87
C PRO A 8 -13.53 -73.14 -8.64
N ARG A 9 -14.19 -73.21 -7.48
CA ARG A 9 -15.05 -72.13 -6.97
C ARG A 9 -14.23 -70.85 -6.95
N THR A 10 -14.71 -69.84 -7.67
CA THR A 10 -14.35 -68.44 -7.47
C THR A 10 -14.45 -68.12 -6.00
N LEU A 11 -13.31 -67.82 -5.38
CA LEU A 11 -13.26 -67.24 -4.04
C LEU A 11 -13.93 -65.88 -4.12
N ASP A 12 -15.05 -65.78 -3.42
CA ASP A 12 -15.84 -64.59 -3.26
C ASP A 12 -14.95 -63.49 -2.63
N LEU A 13 -14.73 -62.39 -3.36
CA LEU A 13 -13.80 -61.32 -3.02
C LEU A 13 -14.34 -60.39 -1.92
N PHE A 14 -15.46 -60.72 -1.29
CA PHE A 14 -16.14 -59.87 -0.30
C PHE A 14 -15.99 -60.32 1.15
N GLU A 15 -15.23 -61.39 1.44
CA GLU A 15 -14.92 -61.80 2.82
C GLU A 15 -13.56 -61.30 3.34
N VAL A 16 -13.02 -60.23 2.74
CA VAL A 16 -12.05 -59.41 3.47
C VAL A 16 -12.86 -58.46 4.35
N THR A 17 -13.14 -58.92 5.56
CA THR A 17 -13.49 -58.04 6.67
C THR A 17 -12.30 -57.11 6.89
N LEU A 18 -12.29 -55.98 6.16
CA LEU A 18 -11.50 -54.82 6.50
C LEU A 18 -11.85 -54.50 7.95
N THR A 19 -10.91 -54.82 8.84
CA THR A 19 -10.89 -54.27 10.18
C THR A 19 -10.73 -52.78 9.97
N ILE A 20 -11.85 -52.06 9.89
CA ILE A 20 -11.87 -50.61 9.84
C ILE A 20 -11.26 -50.19 11.17
N PRO A 21 -10.06 -49.58 11.22
CA PRO A 21 -9.63 -48.93 12.43
C PRO A 21 -10.69 -47.87 12.70
N THR A 22 -11.30 -47.98 13.87
CA THR A 22 -12.22 -47.00 14.44
C THR A 22 -11.74 -45.61 14.01
N PRO A 23 -12.56 -44.78 13.33
CA PRO A 23 -12.18 -43.40 13.16
C PRO A 23 -12.11 -42.85 14.59
N SER A 24 -10.88 -42.72 15.10
CA SER A 24 -10.57 -41.87 16.23
C SER A 24 -11.33 -40.59 15.95
N SER A 25 -12.26 -40.23 16.84
CA SER A 25 -13.00 -38.98 16.78
C SER A 25 -11.98 -37.86 16.86
N GLN A 26 -11.39 -37.55 15.72
CA GLN A 26 -10.65 -36.36 15.46
C GLN A 26 -11.70 -35.26 15.70
N PRO A 27 -11.50 -34.38 16.70
CA PRO A 27 -12.41 -33.25 16.84
C PRO A 27 -12.43 -32.59 15.47
N ALA A 28 -13.63 -32.43 14.93
CA ALA A 28 -13.87 -31.72 13.68
C ALA A 28 -12.98 -30.48 13.72
N VAL A 29 -12.05 -30.39 12.77
CA VAL A 29 -11.27 -29.17 12.57
C VAL A 29 -12.33 -28.09 12.42
N ALA A 30 -12.46 -27.28 13.47
CA ALA A 30 -13.41 -26.18 13.49
C ALA A 30 -13.18 -25.38 12.20
N PRO A 31 -14.25 -24.93 11.53
CA PRO A 31 -14.10 -24.06 10.37
C PRO A 31 -13.10 -22.97 10.75
N LEU A 32 -12.05 -22.79 9.94
CA LEU A 32 -11.11 -21.69 10.04
C LEU A 32 -11.91 -20.41 10.31
N GLU A 33 -11.94 -19.97 11.58
CA GLU A 33 -12.69 -18.80 12.00
C GLU A 33 -12.05 -17.58 11.37
N SER A 34 -12.51 -17.25 10.18
CA SER A 34 -12.51 -15.90 9.67
C SER A 34 -13.98 -15.62 9.39
N PRO A 35 -14.71 -14.96 10.31
CA PRO A 35 -14.60 -13.51 10.30
C PRO A 35 -15.02 -12.82 11.61
N ALA A 36 -14.18 -12.83 12.66
CA ALA A 36 -14.39 -11.88 13.76
C ALA A 36 -14.35 -10.42 13.25
N LEU A 37 -13.67 -10.16 12.12
CA LEU A 37 -13.60 -8.84 11.49
C LEU A 37 -14.73 -8.56 10.51
N ALA A 38 -15.31 -9.58 9.84
CA ALA A 38 -16.43 -9.35 8.91
C ALA A 38 -17.80 -9.32 9.60
N SER A 39 -17.87 -9.67 10.89
CA SER A 39 -19.05 -9.42 11.73
C SER A 39 -19.07 -8.01 12.34
N LEU A 40 -17.99 -7.24 12.22
CA LEU A 40 -17.92 -5.87 12.73
C LEU A 40 -18.70 -4.93 11.83
N SER A 41 -19.49 -4.05 12.44
CA SER A 41 -20.01 -2.86 11.74
C SER A 41 -18.87 -1.91 11.38
N ASP A 42 -19.07 -1.08 10.35
CA ASP A 42 -18.11 -0.07 9.92
C ASP A 42 -17.67 0.85 11.08
N ALA A 43 -18.60 1.20 11.97
CA ALA A 43 -18.31 2.01 13.16
C ALA A 43 -17.39 1.27 14.16
N GLN A 44 -17.62 -0.03 14.38
CA GLN A 44 -16.75 -0.83 15.25
C GLN A 44 -15.37 -1.01 14.62
N LEU A 45 -15.31 -1.26 13.30
CA LEU A 45 -14.05 -1.38 12.57
C LEU A 45 -13.23 -0.09 12.65
N ALA A 46 -13.86 1.07 12.43
CA ALA A 46 -13.21 2.37 12.57
C ALA A 46 -12.69 2.62 13.99
N LYS A 47 -13.47 2.25 15.01
CA LYS A 47 -13.06 2.36 16.42
C LYS A 47 -11.83 1.50 16.71
N HIS A 48 -11.83 0.24 16.28
CA HIS A 48 -10.69 -0.67 16.48
C HIS A 48 -9.44 -0.20 15.73
N LEU A 49 -9.61 0.32 14.51
CA LEU A 49 -8.51 0.90 13.76
C LEU A 49 -7.89 2.10 14.50
N GLY A 50 -8.72 3.01 15.03
CA GLY A 50 -8.25 4.14 15.84
C GLY A 50 -7.45 3.69 17.07
N GLN A 51 -8.00 2.75 17.84
CA GLN A 51 -7.30 2.21 19.02
C GLN A 51 -5.94 1.56 18.69
N LEU A 52 -5.86 0.86 17.55
CA LEU A 52 -4.60 0.27 17.09
C LEU A 52 -3.59 1.35 16.69
N VAL A 53 -4.03 2.41 16.02
CA VAL A 53 -3.17 3.54 15.64
C VAL A 53 -2.64 4.26 16.88
N ASP A 54 -3.49 4.53 17.87
CA ASP A 54 -3.09 5.16 19.14
C ASP A 54 -2.05 4.31 19.89
N GLU A 55 -2.27 2.98 19.95
CA GLU A 55 -1.34 2.05 20.58
C GLU A 55 0.01 1.99 19.84
N LEU A 56 -0.02 1.98 18.50
CA LEU A 56 1.20 2.00 17.68
C LEU A 56 1.98 3.29 17.93
N GLN A 57 1.30 4.44 17.94
CA GLN A 57 1.92 5.73 18.23
C GLN A 57 2.56 5.73 19.63
N ARG A 58 1.82 5.31 20.66
CA ARG A 58 2.33 5.21 22.03
C ARG A 58 3.58 4.34 22.10
N ARG A 59 3.61 3.19 21.41
CA ARG A 59 4.77 2.27 21.37
C ARG A 59 5.97 2.85 20.63
N MET A 60 5.74 3.70 19.63
CA MET A 60 6.81 4.41 18.93
C MET A 60 7.43 5.50 19.79
N GLU A 61 6.62 6.23 20.55
CA GLU A 61 7.06 7.33 21.41
C GLU A 61 7.71 6.84 22.72
N THR A 62 7.14 5.81 23.33
CA THR A 62 7.60 5.29 24.64
C THR A 62 8.79 4.33 24.52
N GLY A 63 9.03 3.78 23.34
CA GLY A 63 10.10 2.80 23.10
C GLY A 63 11.49 3.43 23.20
N ARG A 64 12.23 3.16 24.29
CA ARG A 64 13.66 3.53 24.44
C ARG A 64 14.60 2.67 23.56
N GLY A 65 14.35 2.59 22.25
CA GLY A 65 15.21 1.84 21.34
C GLY A 65 14.78 1.89 19.88
N SER A 66 15.70 1.56 18.97
CA SER A 66 15.37 1.40 17.55
C SER A 66 14.44 0.20 17.38
N ARG A 67 13.20 0.44 16.95
CA ARG A 67 12.21 -0.59 16.62
C ARG A 67 12.02 -0.66 15.10
N PRO A 68 12.99 -1.21 14.35
CA PRO A 68 12.94 -1.21 12.88
C PRO A 68 11.74 -2.00 12.36
N GLU A 69 11.37 -3.09 13.02
CA GLU A 69 10.22 -3.91 12.66
C GLU A 69 8.89 -3.15 12.81
N LEU A 70 8.71 -2.44 13.94
CA LEU A 70 7.52 -1.61 14.16
C LEU A 70 7.43 -0.48 13.12
N LYS A 71 8.56 0.18 12.83
CA LYS A 71 8.63 1.21 11.79
C LYS A 71 8.30 0.65 10.40
N ALA A 72 8.80 -0.54 10.07
CA ALA A 72 8.51 -1.20 8.80
C ALA A 72 7.03 -1.59 8.70
N ALA A 73 6.44 -2.13 9.78
CA ALA A 73 5.03 -2.47 9.83
C ALA A 73 4.13 -1.25 9.65
N VAL A 74 4.43 -0.14 10.33
CA VAL A 74 3.71 1.14 10.18
C VAL A 74 3.80 1.67 8.75
N ARG A 75 5.00 1.64 8.15
CA ARG A 75 5.20 2.07 6.75
C ARG A 75 4.45 1.20 5.75
N ASN A 76 4.39 -0.11 5.98
CA ASN A 76 3.63 -1.00 5.11
C ASN A 76 2.13 -0.74 5.26
N ALA A 77 1.63 -0.61 6.49
CA ALA A 77 0.24 -0.30 6.78
C ALA A 77 -0.20 1.03 6.13
N SER A 78 0.64 2.07 6.15
CA SER A 78 0.32 3.35 5.52
C SER A 78 0.12 3.23 4.01
N VAL A 79 0.91 2.39 3.33
CA VAL A 79 0.75 2.14 1.88
C VAL A 79 -0.58 1.45 1.59
N PHE A 80 -1.02 0.51 2.44
CA PHE A 80 -2.32 -0.14 2.27
C PHE A 80 -3.48 0.83 2.53
N LEU A 81 -3.40 1.64 3.58
CA LEU A 81 -4.43 2.64 3.89
C LEU A 81 -4.53 3.71 2.81
N GLU A 82 -3.41 4.14 2.22
CA GLU A 82 -3.40 5.10 1.11
C GLU A 82 -4.12 4.55 -0.13
N ARG A 83 -4.02 3.24 -0.39
CA ARG A 83 -4.74 2.57 -1.50
C ARG A 83 -6.25 2.51 -1.26
N LEU A 84 -6.67 2.45 0.00
CA LEU A 84 -8.09 2.41 0.38
C LEU A 84 -8.73 3.80 0.39
N SER A 85 -7.92 4.86 0.53
CA SER A 85 -8.42 6.21 0.39
C SER A 85 -8.93 6.42 -1.03
N PRO A 86 -10.20 6.81 -1.22
CA PRO A 86 -10.68 7.22 -2.53
C PRO A 86 -9.81 8.39 -2.96
N ARG A 87 -8.92 8.12 -3.92
CA ARG A 87 -8.06 9.14 -4.51
C ARG A 87 -9.03 10.18 -5.06
N PRO A 88 -8.98 11.46 -4.63
CA PRO A 88 -9.87 12.46 -5.19
C PRO A 88 -9.66 12.40 -6.70
N SER A 89 -10.68 11.94 -7.42
CA SER A 89 -10.72 12.01 -8.86
C SER A 89 -10.63 13.49 -9.15
N LYS A 90 -9.43 13.94 -9.53
CA LYS A 90 -9.25 15.29 -10.03
C LYS A 90 -10.34 15.50 -11.07
N PRO A 91 -11.22 16.51 -10.92
CA PRO A 91 -12.18 16.81 -11.97
C PRO A 91 -11.36 17.03 -13.24
N ARG A 92 -11.56 16.12 -14.19
CA ARG A 92 -10.92 16.09 -15.51
C ARG A 92 -11.61 17.18 -16.32
N GLY A 93 -11.32 18.42 -15.99
CA GLY A 93 -12.13 19.55 -16.43
C GLY A 93 -11.66 20.88 -15.88
N GLN A 94 -10.34 21.07 -15.73
CA GLN A 94 -9.76 22.41 -15.71
C GLN A 94 -8.31 22.31 -16.18
N SER A 95 -8.11 22.70 -17.44
CA SER A 95 -6.85 23.27 -17.89
C SER A 95 -6.54 24.45 -16.97
N SER A 96 -5.84 24.17 -15.89
CA SER A 96 -5.26 25.15 -14.99
C SER A 96 -3.80 24.75 -14.88
N ARG A 97 -2.99 25.56 -15.55
CA ARG A 97 -1.53 25.63 -15.41
C ARG A 97 -1.11 25.25 -13.99
N PRO A 98 -0.01 24.49 -13.81
CA PRO A 98 0.43 24.07 -12.49
C PRO A 98 0.83 25.30 -11.66
N GLY A 99 -0.13 25.83 -10.91
CA GLY A 99 0.11 26.63 -9.73
C GLY A 99 0.58 25.71 -8.63
N LYS A 100 1.87 25.37 -8.65
CA LYS A 100 2.58 24.86 -7.48
C LYS A 100 3.70 25.82 -7.18
N THR A 101 3.36 26.75 -6.29
CA THR A 101 4.25 27.37 -5.31
C THR A 101 5.37 26.38 -4.93
N SER A 102 6.62 26.82 -5.05
CA SER A 102 7.87 26.06 -4.94
C SER A 102 8.37 25.35 -6.22
N SER A 103 8.33 26.02 -7.38
CA SER A 103 9.41 25.79 -8.34
C SER A 103 10.66 26.47 -7.78
N THR A 104 11.42 25.75 -6.94
CA THR A 104 12.85 25.99 -6.90
C THR A 104 13.32 25.88 -8.34
N LEU A 105 13.54 27.02 -9.00
CA LEU A 105 14.06 27.04 -10.37
C LEU A 105 15.22 26.05 -10.42
N GLN A 106 15.20 25.17 -11.43
CA GLN A 106 16.30 24.24 -11.62
C GLN A 106 17.60 25.05 -11.71
N GLU A 107 18.69 24.53 -11.16
CA GLU A 107 19.96 25.27 -11.07
C GLU A 107 20.40 25.81 -12.44
N GLY A 108 20.23 25.03 -13.51
CA GLY A 108 20.49 25.48 -14.88
C GLY A 108 19.61 26.65 -15.33
N GLN A 109 18.32 26.63 -14.99
CA GLN A 109 17.39 27.72 -15.29
C GLN A 109 17.73 28.98 -14.49
N ARG A 110 18.13 28.85 -13.21
CA ARG A 110 18.62 29.97 -12.40
C ARG A 110 19.84 30.62 -13.04
N LYS A 111 20.84 29.83 -13.41
CA LYS A 111 22.06 30.33 -14.07
C LYS A 111 21.76 31.04 -15.39
N ALA A 112 20.84 30.51 -16.20
CA ALA A 112 20.42 31.14 -17.44
C ALA A 112 19.69 32.48 -17.20
N VAL A 113 18.78 32.54 -16.22
CA VAL A 113 18.09 33.77 -15.83
C VAL A 113 19.08 34.81 -15.31
N ARG A 114 20.05 34.41 -14.47
CA ARG A 114 21.11 35.30 -13.97
C ARG A 114 21.97 35.84 -15.11
N ALA A 115 22.41 34.99 -16.03
CA ALA A 115 23.18 35.41 -17.19
C ALA A 115 22.42 36.41 -18.07
N ALA A 116 21.11 36.19 -18.29
CA ALA A 116 20.27 37.12 -19.05
C ALA A 116 20.12 38.48 -18.36
N LEU A 117 19.96 38.50 -17.03
CA LEU A 117 19.89 39.73 -16.26
C LEU A 117 21.23 40.49 -16.28
N LEU A 118 22.36 39.79 -16.13
CA LEU A 118 23.71 40.37 -16.25
C LEU A 118 24.00 40.90 -17.66
N ALA A 119 23.41 40.30 -18.69
CA ALA A 119 23.48 40.78 -20.06
C ALA A 119 22.58 42.01 -20.34
N GLY A 120 21.90 42.55 -19.31
CA GLY A 120 21.07 43.76 -19.43
C GLY A 120 19.68 43.53 -20.01
N VAL A 121 19.23 42.27 -20.13
CA VAL A 121 17.88 41.97 -20.63
C VAL A 121 16.85 42.35 -19.57
N ALA A 122 15.79 43.06 -20.00
CA ALA A 122 14.73 43.51 -19.10
C ALA A 122 14.06 42.32 -18.37
N PRO A 123 13.82 42.37 -17.05
CA PRO A 123 13.23 41.27 -16.28
C PRO A 123 11.85 40.81 -16.80
N SER A 124 11.07 41.72 -17.37
CA SER A 124 9.77 41.42 -17.99
C SER A 124 9.91 40.58 -19.26
N GLN A 125 10.99 40.78 -20.02
CA GLN A 125 11.30 40.00 -21.22
C GLN A 125 11.82 38.61 -20.86
N VAL A 126 12.67 38.51 -19.84
CA VAL A 126 13.12 37.22 -19.28
C VAL A 126 11.92 36.40 -18.78
N ALA A 127 10.99 37.01 -18.04
CA ALA A 127 9.78 36.33 -17.57
C ALA A 127 8.96 35.74 -18.73
N LYS A 128 8.82 36.47 -19.84
CA LYS A 128 8.10 36.02 -21.04
C LYS A 128 8.81 34.85 -21.74
N HIS A 129 10.13 34.94 -21.95
CA HIS A 129 10.88 33.90 -22.66
C HIS A 129 11.01 32.60 -21.86
N PHE A 130 11.15 32.69 -20.55
CA PHE A 130 11.28 31.52 -19.68
C PHE A 130 9.93 30.99 -19.18
N GLY A 131 8.81 31.67 -19.45
CA GLY A 131 7.48 31.28 -18.98
C GLY A 131 7.35 31.33 -17.45
N LEU A 132 8.13 32.19 -16.80
CA LEU A 132 8.22 32.28 -15.34
C LEU A 132 7.44 33.50 -14.81
N PRO A 133 6.86 33.40 -13.60
CA PRO A 133 6.28 34.56 -12.94
C PRO A 133 7.34 35.65 -12.72
N LEU A 134 6.95 36.91 -12.90
CA LEU A 134 7.84 38.07 -12.70
C LEU A 134 8.38 38.13 -11.25
N ALA A 135 7.58 37.68 -10.27
CA ALA A 135 8.00 37.54 -8.88
C ALA A 135 9.21 36.60 -8.72
N THR A 136 9.24 35.50 -9.47
CA THR A 136 10.36 34.53 -9.46
C THR A 136 11.63 35.16 -10.03
N ILE A 137 11.53 35.96 -11.10
CA ILE A 137 12.68 36.68 -11.66
C ILE A 137 13.22 37.73 -10.68
N ARG A 138 12.34 38.45 -9.98
CA ARG A 138 12.73 39.41 -8.93
C ARG A 138 13.45 38.74 -7.77
N GLN A 139 13.04 37.52 -7.39
CA GLN A 139 13.72 36.76 -6.35
C GLN A 139 15.14 36.37 -6.79
N VAL A 140 15.33 35.94 -8.04
CA VAL A 140 16.68 35.65 -8.58
C VAL A 140 17.53 36.91 -8.65
N LEU A 141 16.94 38.06 -8.98
CA LEU A 141 17.63 39.35 -8.98
C LEU A 141 18.08 39.75 -7.56
N ALA A 142 17.23 39.53 -6.55
CA ALA A 142 17.57 39.77 -5.15
C ALA A 142 18.64 38.81 -4.59
N GLU A 143 18.86 37.65 -5.21
CA GLU A 143 19.97 36.74 -4.88
C GLU A 143 21.32 37.16 -5.50
N VAL A 144 21.33 38.08 -6.47
CA VAL A 144 22.53 38.52 -7.22
C VAL A 144 23.02 39.90 -6.78
N ALA A 145 22.13 40.71 -6.18
CA ALA A 145 22.49 41.97 -5.52
C ALA A 145 23.25 41.70 -4.21
#